data_AF-A0A7G6T284-F1
#
_entry.id   AF-A0A7G6T284-F1
#
_cell.length_a   1.000
_cell.length_b   1.000
_cell.length_c   1.000
_cell.angle_alpha   90.00
_cell.angle_beta   90.00
_cell.angle_gamma   90.00
#
_symmetry.space_group_name_H-M   'P 1'
#
loop_
_entity.id
_entity.type
_entity.pdbx_description
1 polymer ?
#
loop_
_entity_poly.entity_id
_entity_poly.type
_entity_poly.pdbx_seq_one_letter_code
_entity_poly.pdbx_strand_id
1 'polypeptide(L)'
;MQGFIEFLASLAPTSLIPVAVLLLALGSVAVAWPMVMAKGDRNEVKRRLKVDQSAVTAKPEPLQKKNTGVVREKAVKRAQEFYAKSDPENVARLRMKLIQAGYMEPRAVGTFFIIRFSALVGAAFGAFVLNQWMASAEATMASRWAFVILSGVAGYFLPGLVLTQKVREKMREYRNGFPDFMDLMIVCSDAGMSMEAGIERVSKELAKTYPALSQNLQLVSLELRAGRSLDDALKALAERLSLDEVRSFATLLQQSKELGTSLSGALRVFSDEMRHKRMSLAEEKAHALPAKMSIPVTVCILPVVLMIAVIPIIVKMTNGQFH
;
A
#
# COMPACT_ATOMS: atom_id res chain seq x y z
N MET A 1 17.98 46.94 -28.73
CA MET A 1 18.43 45.63 -29.27
C MET A 1 19.74 45.11 -28.66
N GLN A 2 20.56 45.93 -27.99
CA GLN A 2 21.80 45.44 -27.34
C GLN A 2 21.57 44.68 -26.02
N GLY A 3 20.60 45.09 -25.19
CA GLY A 3 20.29 44.38 -23.94
C GLY A 3 19.68 42.98 -24.10
N PHE A 4 19.05 42.68 -25.23
CA PHE A 4 18.51 41.34 -25.53
C PHE A 4 19.63 40.37 -25.96
N ILE A 5 20.68 40.90 -26.58
CA ILE A 5 21.88 40.13 -26.99
C ILE A 5 22.76 39.86 -25.77
N GLU A 6 22.87 40.80 -24.82
CA GLU A 6 23.54 40.56 -23.53
C GLU A 6 22.76 39.58 -22.64
N PHE A 7 21.42 39.63 -22.64
CA PHE A 7 20.60 38.64 -21.95
C PHE A 7 20.80 37.23 -22.55
N LEU A 8 20.82 37.11 -23.88
CA LEU A 8 21.15 35.86 -24.59
C LEU A 8 22.61 35.38 -24.39
N ALA A 9 23.56 36.29 -24.20
CA ALA A 9 24.97 35.96 -23.90
C ALA A 9 25.19 35.59 -22.41
N SER A 10 24.35 36.08 -21.51
CA SER A 10 24.35 35.72 -20.08
C SER A 10 23.73 34.34 -19.80
N LEU A 11 23.01 33.77 -20.79
CA LEU A 11 22.63 32.36 -20.84
C LEU A 11 23.85 31.49 -21.21
N ALA A 12 24.84 31.44 -20.31
CA ALA A 12 25.82 30.38 -20.33
C ALA A 12 25.11 29.00 -20.23
N PRO A 13 25.68 27.93 -20.81
CA PRO A 13 25.08 26.58 -20.82
C PRO A 13 24.81 25.98 -19.42
N THR A 14 25.22 26.67 -18.34
CA THR A 14 24.97 26.32 -16.94
C THR A 14 23.58 26.70 -16.43
N SER A 15 22.88 27.68 -17.02
CA SER A 15 21.57 28.17 -16.52
C SER A 15 20.34 27.64 -17.26
N LEU A 16 20.49 27.06 -18.46
CA LEU A 16 19.40 26.39 -19.19
C LEU A 16 19.07 25.00 -18.63
N ILE A 17 20.09 24.29 -18.14
CA ILE A 17 19.95 22.96 -17.54
C ILE A 17 19.00 22.99 -16.33
N PRO A 18 19.16 23.86 -15.30
CA PRO A 18 18.26 23.87 -14.15
C PRO A 18 16.81 24.21 -14.51
N VAL A 19 16.55 25.01 -15.55
CA VAL A 19 15.19 25.35 -16.00
C VAL A 19 14.53 24.17 -16.74
N ALA A 20 15.24 23.52 -17.66
CA ALA A 20 14.75 22.31 -18.34
C ALA A 20 14.51 21.18 -17.34
N VAL A 21 15.33 21.13 -16.29
CA VAL A 21 15.23 20.18 -15.19
C VAL A 21 14.05 20.49 -14.27
N LEU A 22 13.82 21.76 -13.91
CA LEU A 22 12.66 22.15 -13.10
C LEU A 22 11.35 21.83 -13.83
N LEU A 23 11.31 21.96 -15.15
CA LEU A 23 10.18 21.58 -15.99
C LEU A 23 9.95 20.07 -16.04
N LEU A 24 11.01 19.24 -16.05
CA LEU A 24 10.89 17.78 -16.00
C LEU A 24 10.55 17.26 -14.60
N ALA A 25 11.05 17.90 -13.54
CA ALA A 25 10.70 17.59 -12.15
C ALA A 25 9.26 18.02 -11.81
N LEU A 26 8.84 19.21 -12.26
CA LEU A 26 7.44 19.62 -12.22
C LEU A 26 6.57 18.72 -13.08
N GLY A 27 7.07 18.22 -14.22
CA GLY A 27 6.36 17.25 -15.04
C GLY A 27 6.16 15.90 -14.35
N SER A 28 7.19 15.36 -13.67
CA SER A 28 7.10 14.09 -12.94
C SER A 28 6.23 14.21 -11.69
N VAL A 29 6.32 15.33 -10.97
CA VAL A 29 5.43 15.66 -9.84
C VAL A 29 4.00 15.92 -10.33
N ALA A 30 3.78 16.64 -11.44
CA ALA A 30 2.45 16.90 -11.99
C ALA A 30 1.78 15.64 -12.58
N VAL A 31 2.54 14.61 -12.95
CA VAL A 31 2.00 13.30 -13.35
C VAL A 31 1.73 12.43 -12.12
N ALA A 32 2.60 12.47 -11.11
CA ALA A 32 2.45 11.68 -9.89
C ALA A 32 1.37 12.25 -8.95
N TRP A 33 1.22 13.57 -8.86
CA TRP A 33 0.35 14.27 -7.92
C TRP A 33 -1.15 14.00 -8.11
N PRO A 34 -1.75 14.16 -9.32
CA PRO A 34 -3.15 13.83 -9.53
C PRO A 34 -3.43 12.32 -9.45
N MET A 35 -2.40 11.48 -9.51
CA MET A 35 -2.55 10.02 -9.54
C MET A 35 -2.32 9.35 -8.19
N VAL A 36 -1.50 9.96 -7.32
CA VAL A 36 -1.43 9.65 -5.88
C VAL A 36 -2.61 10.27 -5.13
N MET A 37 -3.11 11.43 -5.60
CA MET A 37 -4.38 12.03 -5.18
C MET A 37 -5.61 11.53 -5.96
N ALA A 38 -5.48 10.47 -6.78
CA ALA A 38 -6.59 9.56 -7.08
C ALA A 38 -6.92 8.74 -5.80
N LYS A 39 -7.17 9.50 -4.74
CA LYS A 39 -7.50 9.11 -3.39
C LYS A 39 -8.97 8.77 -3.45
N GLY A 40 -9.24 7.48 -3.52
CA GLY A 40 -10.57 6.92 -3.29
C GLY A 40 -11.54 7.27 -4.40
N ASP A 41 -11.79 6.30 -5.26
CA ASP A 41 -12.84 6.35 -6.24
C ASP A 41 -14.24 6.18 -5.61
N ARG A 42 -14.50 6.96 -4.55
CA ARG A 42 -15.84 7.24 -4.03
C ARG A 42 -16.70 7.90 -5.11
N ASN A 43 -16.09 8.51 -6.13
CA ASN A 43 -16.80 9.12 -7.24
C ASN A 43 -17.19 8.14 -8.35
N GLU A 44 -16.42 7.11 -8.70
CA GLU A 44 -16.87 6.13 -9.72
C GLU A 44 -17.94 5.18 -9.18
N VAL A 45 -17.89 4.80 -7.90
CA VAL A 45 -18.98 4.05 -7.27
C VAL A 45 -20.24 4.91 -7.14
N LYS A 46 -20.11 6.19 -6.73
CA LYS A 46 -21.24 7.14 -6.76
C LYS A 46 -21.72 7.45 -8.17
N ARG A 47 -20.85 7.41 -9.18
CA ARG A 47 -21.20 7.63 -10.58
C ARG A 47 -21.96 6.43 -11.14
N ARG A 48 -21.58 5.20 -10.77
CA ARG A 48 -22.33 3.98 -11.16
C ARG A 48 -23.67 3.86 -10.42
N LEU A 49 -23.78 4.37 -9.20
CA LEU A 49 -25.06 4.47 -8.47
C LEU A 49 -25.96 5.62 -8.99
N LYS A 50 -25.42 6.66 -9.63
CA LYS A 50 -26.20 7.74 -10.27
C LYS A 50 -26.60 7.45 -11.72
N VAL A 51 -25.86 6.58 -12.41
CA VAL A 51 -26.10 6.29 -13.84
C VAL A 51 -27.34 5.42 -14.07
N ASP A 52 -27.88 4.77 -13.03
CA ASP A 52 -29.08 3.93 -13.13
C ASP A 52 -30.43 4.70 -13.05
N GLN A 53 -30.41 6.01 -12.77
CA GLN A 53 -31.65 6.82 -12.64
C GLN A 53 -31.84 7.90 -13.71
N SER A 54 -30.90 8.07 -14.66
CA SER A 54 -31.01 9.15 -15.67
C SER A 54 -30.78 8.69 -17.11
N ALA A 55 -30.61 7.39 -17.35
CA ALA A 55 -30.29 6.83 -18.67
C ALA A 55 -31.49 6.62 -19.60
N VAL A 56 -32.53 7.48 -19.54
CA VAL A 56 -33.69 7.38 -20.47
C VAL A 56 -33.81 8.56 -21.45
N THR A 57 -33.12 9.69 -21.27
CA THR A 57 -33.28 10.78 -22.25
C THR A 57 -32.03 11.65 -22.40
N ALA A 58 -31.17 11.33 -23.37
CA ALA A 58 -30.40 12.32 -24.13
C ALA A 58 -29.61 11.66 -25.28
N LYS A 59 -29.86 12.16 -26.49
CA LYS A 59 -29.18 11.84 -27.76
C LYS A 59 -27.70 12.27 -27.70
N PRO A 60 -26.74 11.52 -28.28
CA PRO A 60 -25.31 11.78 -28.08
C PRO A 60 -24.78 12.88 -29.01
N GLU A 61 -24.06 13.84 -28.43
CA GLU A 61 -23.18 14.79 -29.12
C GLU A 61 -21.72 14.30 -28.98
N PRO A 62 -20.89 14.32 -30.04
CA PRO A 62 -19.58 13.66 -30.02
C PRO A 62 -18.51 14.54 -29.37
N LEU A 63 -18.12 14.22 -28.13
CA LEU A 63 -16.97 14.82 -27.46
C LEU A 63 -15.66 14.22 -27.99
N GLN A 64 -14.87 15.04 -28.68
CA GLN A 64 -13.49 14.78 -29.10
C GLN A 64 -12.61 14.36 -27.91
N LYS A 65 -12.14 13.11 -27.89
CA LYS A 65 -11.10 12.63 -26.96
C LYS A 65 -9.72 12.85 -27.57
N LYS A 66 -8.96 13.76 -26.98
CA LYS A 66 -7.53 14.02 -27.26
C LYS A 66 -6.70 12.75 -27.00
N ASN A 67 -5.77 12.48 -27.91
CA ASN A 67 -5.07 11.22 -28.19
C ASN A 67 -4.02 10.74 -27.13
N THR A 68 -4.19 11.06 -25.84
CA THR A 68 -3.23 10.72 -24.76
C THR A 68 -3.34 9.29 -24.24
N GLY A 69 -4.42 8.57 -24.58
CA GLY A 69 -4.63 7.18 -24.16
C GLY A 69 -3.73 6.18 -24.88
N VAL A 70 -3.39 6.41 -26.15
CA VAL A 70 -2.68 5.44 -26.99
C VAL A 70 -1.20 5.30 -26.59
N VAL A 71 -0.55 6.40 -26.21
CA VAL A 71 0.85 6.40 -25.75
C VAL A 71 0.96 5.72 -24.39
N ARG A 72 0.00 6.00 -23.49
CA ARG A 72 -0.07 5.38 -22.16
C ARG A 72 -0.36 3.88 -22.24
N GLU A 73 -1.25 3.46 -23.13
CA GLU A 73 -1.58 2.05 -23.31
C GLU A 73 -0.41 1.26 -23.94
N LYS A 74 0.28 1.85 -24.93
CA LYS A 74 1.48 1.24 -25.54
C LYS A 74 2.66 1.16 -24.57
N ALA A 75 2.85 2.19 -23.72
CA ALA A 75 3.89 2.18 -22.68
C ALA A 75 3.61 1.12 -21.60
N VAL A 76 2.35 0.97 -21.19
CA VAL A 76 1.93 -0.07 -20.23
C VAL A 76 2.11 -1.47 -20.82
N LYS A 77 1.71 -1.69 -22.07
CA LYS A 77 1.88 -2.99 -22.76
C LYS A 77 3.36 -3.38 -22.93
N ARG A 78 4.22 -2.45 -23.38
CA ARG A 78 5.65 -2.72 -23.51
C ARG A 78 6.34 -2.96 -22.17
N ALA A 79 5.98 -2.23 -21.13
CA ALA A 79 6.49 -2.50 -19.78
C ALA A 79 6.00 -3.87 -19.27
N GLN A 80 4.74 -4.22 -19.51
CA GLN A 80 4.20 -5.54 -19.13
C GLN A 80 4.92 -6.70 -19.86
N GLU A 81 5.14 -6.59 -21.17
CA GLU A 81 5.83 -7.62 -21.97
C GLU A 81 7.31 -7.77 -21.60
N PHE A 82 8.01 -6.66 -21.36
CA PHE A 82 9.43 -6.67 -21.02
C PHE A 82 9.67 -7.29 -19.63
N TYR A 83 8.77 -7.07 -18.66
CA TYR A 83 8.93 -7.58 -17.29
C TYR A 83 8.26 -8.93 -17.04
N ALA A 84 7.22 -9.31 -17.79
CA ALA A 84 6.66 -10.68 -17.75
C ALA A 84 7.70 -11.74 -18.18
N LYS A 85 8.68 -11.33 -18.98
CA LYS A 85 9.80 -12.18 -19.40
C LYS A 85 10.94 -12.26 -18.36
N SER A 86 11.01 -11.33 -17.41
CA SER A 86 12.17 -11.22 -16.52
C SER A 86 12.05 -11.94 -15.18
N ASP A 87 10.85 -12.18 -14.63
CA ASP A 87 10.68 -13.07 -13.47
C ASP A 87 9.18 -13.29 -13.13
N PRO A 88 8.52 -14.37 -13.57
CA PRO A 88 7.08 -14.54 -13.41
C PRO A 88 6.64 -14.62 -11.94
N GLU A 89 7.52 -15.11 -11.06
CA GLU A 89 7.22 -15.26 -9.64
C GLU A 89 7.12 -13.91 -8.90
N ASN A 90 8.04 -12.99 -9.19
CA ASN A 90 8.05 -11.66 -8.57
C ASN A 90 6.85 -10.80 -9.02
N VAL A 91 6.41 -10.95 -10.28
CA VAL A 91 5.22 -10.28 -10.80
C VAL A 91 3.95 -10.83 -10.14
N ALA A 92 3.86 -12.15 -9.94
CA ALA A 92 2.74 -12.77 -9.24
C ALA A 92 2.66 -12.28 -7.78
N ARG A 93 3.78 -12.27 -7.05
CA ARG A 93 3.86 -11.75 -5.67
C ARG A 93 3.47 -10.27 -5.60
N LEU A 94 3.92 -9.44 -6.55
CA LEU A 94 3.56 -8.02 -6.61
C LEU A 94 2.07 -7.81 -6.93
N ARG A 95 1.52 -8.60 -7.86
CA ARG A 95 0.10 -8.59 -8.19
C ARG A 95 -0.75 -8.93 -6.95
N MET A 96 -0.36 -9.94 -6.19
CA MET A 96 -1.04 -10.29 -4.94
C MET A 96 -0.98 -9.14 -3.92
N LYS A 97 0.18 -8.49 -3.73
CA LYS A 97 0.28 -7.29 -2.87
C LYS A 97 -0.60 -6.13 -3.34
N LEU A 98 -0.72 -5.93 -4.64
CA LEU A 98 -1.59 -4.89 -5.21
C LEU A 98 -3.07 -5.21 -4.98
N ILE A 99 -3.48 -6.47 -5.14
CA ILE A 99 -4.84 -6.94 -4.83
C ILE A 99 -5.14 -6.73 -3.34
N GLN A 100 -4.22 -7.11 -2.44
CA GLN A 100 -4.36 -6.88 -1.00
C GLN A 100 -4.46 -5.38 -0.65
N ALA A 101 -3.78 -4.51 -1.39
CA ALA A 101 -3.87 -3.06 -1.25
C ALA A 101 -5.18 -2.46 -1.82
N GLY A 102 -6.05 -3.29 -2.43
CA GLY A 102 -7.33 -2.88 -3.01
C GLY A 102 -7.28 -2.53 -4.49
N TYR A 103 -6.14 -2.76 -5.18
CA TYR A 103 -6.02 -2.53 -6.62
C TYR A 103 -6.24 -3.84 -7.38
N MET A 104 -7.46 -4.07 -7.83
CA MET A 104 -7.85 -5.30 -8.55
C MET A 104 -7.65 -5.22 -10.06
N GLU A 105 -7.28 -4.06 -10.60
CA GLU A 105 -7.11 -3.88 -12.05
C GLU A 105 -5.86 -4.60 -12.58
N PRO A 106 -5.95 -5.32 -13.72
CA PRO A 106 -4.78 -5.92 -14.38
C PRO A 106 -3.71 -4.88 -14.77
N ARG A 107 -4.11 -3.62 -14.98
CA ARG A 107 -3.22 -2.48 -15.28
C ARG A 107 -2.47 -1.94 -14.06
N ALA A 108 -2.83 -2.35 -12.84
CA ALA A 108 -2.22 -1.86 -11.61
C ALA A 108 -0.72 -2.23 -11.54
N VAL A 109 -0.35 -3.42 -12.02
CA VAL A 109 1.05 -3.88 -12.06
C VAL A 109 1.90 -2.97 -12.95
N GLY A 110 1.45 -2.71 -14.18
CA GLY A 110 2.16 -1.81 -15.09
C GLY A 110 2.24 -0.37 -14.56
N THR A 111 1.17 0.10 -13.92
CA THR A 111 1.14 1.43 -13.30
C THR A 111 2.13 1.54 -12.13
N PHE A 112 2.25 0.50 -11.31
CA PHE A 112 3.23 0.47 -10.22
C PHE A 112 4.67 0.52 -10.73
N PHE A 113 4.98 -0.18 -11.84
CA PHE A 113 6.31 -0.10 -12.46
C PHE A 113 6.62 1.30 -12.98
N ILE A 114 5.64 1.97 -13.61
CA ILE A 114 5.80 3.36 -14.05
C ILE A 114 6.07 4.28 -12.87
N ILE A 115 5.31 4.15 -11.77
CA ILE A 115 5.53 4.92 -10.54
C ILE A 115 6.94 4.66 -10.00
N ARG A 116 7.36 3.40 -9.94
CA ARG A 116 8.67 3.00 -9.41
C ARG A 116 9.83 3.54 -10.24
N PHE A 117 9.73 3.48 -11.56
CA PHE A 117 10.73 4.03 -12.47
C PHE A 117 10.74 5.56 -12.44
N SER A 118 9.57 6.19 -12.39
CA SER A 118 9.46 7.65 -12.26
C SER A 118 10.03 8.17 -10.94
N ALA A 119 9.87 7.42 -9.84
CA ALA A 119 10.42 7.75 -8.54
C ALA A 119 11.95 7.61 -8.52
N LEU A 120 12.50 6.57 -9.16
CA LEU A 120 13.95 6.40 -9.32
C LEU A 120 14.54 7.57 -10.11
N VAL A 121 13.99 7.85 -11.30
CA VAL A 121 14.48 8.93 -12.17
C VAL A 121 14.31 10.28 -11.48
N GLY A 122 13.16 10.54 -10.86
CA GLY A 122 12.90 11.77 -10.12
C GLY A 122 13.84 11.99 -8.94
N ALA A 123 14.16 10.95 -8.17
CA ALA A 123 15.05 11.05 -7.01
C ALA A 123 16.52 11.23 -7.41
N ALA A 124 16.99 10.49 -8.43
CA ALA A 124 18.34 10.65 -8.97
C ALA A 124 18.53 12.05 -9.56
N PHE A 125 17.51 12.53 -10.28
CA PHE A 125 17.52 13.85 -10.89
C PHE A 125 17.45 14.98 -9.86
N GLY A 126 16.56 14.88 -8.89
CA GLY A 126 16.49 15.83 -7.77
C GLY A 126 17.81 15.91 -7.02
N ALA A 127 18.47 14.77 -6.77
CA ALA A 127 19.79 14.75 -6.15
C ALA A 127 20.87 15.39 -7.02
N PHE A 128 20.83 15.20 -8.34
CA PHE A 128 21.75 15.86 -9.27
C PHE A 128 21.61 17.39 -9.25
N VAL A 129 20.37 17.89 -9.21
CA VAL A 129 20.07 19.34 -9.12
C VAL A 129 20.52 19.90 -7.79
N LEU A 130 20.16 19.23 -6.69
CA LEU A 130 20.55 19.63 -5.34
C LEU A 130 22.08 19.67 -5.21
N ASN A 131 22.78 18.72 -5.82
CA ASN A 131 24.24 18.69 -5.85
C ASN A 131 24.81 19.88 -6.63
N GLN A 132 24.25 20.22 -7.79
CA GLN A 132 24.67 21.40 -8.57
C GLN A 132 24.34 22.73 -7.88
N TRP A 133 23.27 22.78 -7.08
CA TRP A 133 22.84 23.99 -6.38
C TRP A 133 23.58 24.20 -5.05
N MET A 134 23.92 23.12 -4.34
CA MET A 134 24.68 23.13 -3.09
C MET A 134 26.18 22.86 -3.26
N ALA A 135 26.70 22.86 -4.49
CA ALA A 135 28.10 22.53 -4.76
C ALA A 135 29.06 23.52 -4.08
N SER A 136 29.45 23.24 -2.84
CA SER A 136 30.67 23.77 -2.26
C SER A 136 31.87 23.14 -2.98
N ALA A 137 32.92 23.94 -3.19
CA ALA A 137 34.08 23.58 -4.02
C ALA A 137 34.87 22.36 -3.51
N GLU A 138 34.59 21.86 -2.30
CA GLU A 138 35.36 20.82 -1.61
C GLU A 138 34.83 19.38 -1.83
N ALA A 139 33.67 19.20 -2.46
CA ALA A 139 33.12 17.86 -2.68
C ALA A 139 33.76 17.16 -3.89
N THR A 140 34.53 16.10 -3.64
CA THR A 140 35.14 15.21 -4.66
C THR A 140 34.11 14.68 -5.66
N MET A 141 34.47 14.54 -6.95
CA MET A 141 33.57 13.95 -7.97
C MET A 141 32.96 12.61 -7.55
N ALA A 142 33.72 11.78 -6.82
CA ALA A 142 33.25 10.49 -6.31
C ALA A 142 32.10 10.62 -5.29
N SER A 143 32.17 11.58 -4.35
CA SER A 143 31.11 11.77 -3.35
C SER A 143 29.82 12.30 -4.00
N ARG A 144 29.96 13.12 -5.05
CA ARG A 144 28.84 13.66 -5.82
C ARG A 144 28.05 12.57 -6.54
N TRP A 145 28.74 11.67 -7.26
CA TRP A 145 28.10 10.54 -7.95
C TRP A 145 27.53 9.53 -6.95
N ALA A 146 28.23 9.28 -5.84
CA ALA A 146 27.73 8.40 -4.78
C ALA A 146 26.39 8.91 -4.20
N PHE A 147 26.24 10.21 -3.95
CA PHE A 147 24.98 10.80 -3.46
C PHE A 147 23.82 10.64 -4.44
N VAL A 148 24.06 10.85 -5.74
CA VAL A 148 23.05 10.70 -6.80
C VAL A 148 22.59 9.25 -6.91
N ILE A 149 23.53 8.30 -6.91
CA ILE A 149 23.23 6.87 -6.96
C ILE A 149 22.44 6.46 -5.71
N LEU A 150 22.88 6.87 -4.52
CA LEU A 150 22.21 6.54 -3.26
C LEU A 150 20.78 7.08 -3.21
N SER A 151 20.56 8.33 -3.67
CA SER A 151 19.22 8.91 -3.77
C SER A 151 18.33 8.18 -4.78
N GLY A 152 18.85 7.82 -5.95
CA GLY A 152 18.12 7.03 -6.95
C GLY A 152 17.70 5.67 -6.42
N VAL A 153 18.60 4.99 -5.70
CA VAL A 153 18.31 3.73 -5.00
C VAL A 153 17.22 3.94 -3.95
N ALA A 154 17.33 4.96 -3.10
CA ALA A 154 16.31 5.28 -2.10
C ALA A 154 14.93 5.56 -2.73
N GLY A 155 14.90 6.33 -3.83
CA GLY A 155 13.68 6.63 -4.60
C GLY A 155 13.03 5.39 -5.20
N TYR A 156 13.81 4.38 -5.61
CA TYR A 156 13.30 3.10 -6.10
C TYR A 156 12.64 2.25 -5.02
N PHE A 157 13.11 2.31 -3.77
CA PHE A 157 12.55 1.55 -2.66
C PHE A 157 11.27 2.19 -2.08
N LEU A 158 11.14 3.52 -2.17
CA LEU A 158 10.08 4.29 -1.54
C LEU A 158 8.65 3.83 -1.93
N PRO A 159 8.31 3.59 -3.22
CA PRO A 159 6.98 3.09 -3.60
C PRO A 159 6.67 1.71 -3.04
N GLY A 160 7.68 0.85 -2.88
CA GLY A 160 7.52 -0.48 -2.30
C GLY A 160 7.18 -0.43 -0.80
N LEU A 161 7.78 0.52 -0.07
CA LEU A 161 7.46 0.77 1.33
C LEU A 161 6.05 1.30 1.50
N VAL A 162 5.64 2.30 0.71
CA VAL A 162 4.28 2.85 0.72
C VAL A 162 3.23 1.78 0.40
N LEU A 163 3.51 0.93 -0.60
CA LEU A 163 2.61 -0.19 -0.92
C LEU A 163 2.46 -1.14 0.27
N THR A 164 3.57 -1.52 0.91
CA THR A 164 3.55 -2.42 2.06
C THR A 164 2.78 -1.82 3.24
N GLN A 165 2.91 -0.51 3.48
CA GLN A 165 2.12 0.20 4.48
C GLN A 165 0.62 0.17 4.16
N LYS A 166 0.23 0.46 2.91
CA LYS A 166 -1.17 0.38 2.48
C LYS A 166 -1.75 -1.03 2.63
N VAL A 167 -1.00 -2.07 2.25
CA VAL A 167 -1.39 -3.47 2.46
C VAL A 167 -1.64 -3.74 3.95
N ARG A 168 -0.71 -3.31 4.82
CA ARG A 168 -0.83 -3.51 6.27
C ARG A 168 -2.07 -2.79 6.85
N GLU A 169 -2.35 -1.58 6.39
CA GLU A 169 -3.54 -0.83 6.79
C GLU A 169 -4.83 -1.57 6.40
N LYS A 170 -4.91 -2.05 5.15
CA LYS A 170 -6.05 -2.82 4.64
C LYS A 170 -6.22 -4.15 5.36
N MET A 171 -5.13 -4.89 5.57
CA MET A 171 -5.15 -6.15 6.29
C MET A 171 -5.64 -5.98 7.73
N ARG A 172 -5.28 -4.87 8.39
CA ARG A 172 -5.80 -4.52 9.72
C ARG A 172 -7.30 -4.22 9.67
N GLU A 173 -7.76 -3.48 8.67
CA GLU A 173 -9.19 -3.20 8.45
C GLU A 173 -9.98 -4.51 8.25
N TYR A 174 -9.50 -5.42 7.39
CA TYR A 174 -10.13 -6.72 7.15
C TYR A 174 -10.20 -7.57 8.42
N ARG A 175 -9.08 -7.69 9.15
CA ARG A 175 -9.02 -8.53 10.36
C ARG A 175 -9.90 -7.99 11.49
N ASN A 176 -10.03 -6.67 11.60
CA ASN A 176 -10.89 -6.04 12.60
C ASN A 176 -12.37 -6.12 12.24
N GLY A 177 -12.72 -5.99 10.95
CA GLY A 177 -14.10 -6.04 10.50
C GLY A 177 -14.67 -7.45 10.31
N PHE A 178 -13.82 -8.48 10.26
CA PHE A 178 -14.27 -9.86 10.06
C PHE A 178 -15.13 -10.43 11.20
N PRO A 179 -14.81 -10.23 12.49
CA PRO A 179 -15.71 -10.60 13.59
C PRO A 179 -17.06 -9.89 13.50
N ASP A 180 -17.06 -8.58 13.21
CA ASP A 180 -18.28 -7.78 13.07
C ASP A 180 -19.14 -8.28 11.90
N PHE A 181 -18.51 -8.72 10.79
CA PHE A 181 -19.19 -9.41 9.69
C PHE A 181 -19.87 -10.70 10.18
N MET A 182 -19.18 -11.52 10.97
CA MET A 182 -19.71 -12.78 11.48
C MET A 182 -20.90 -12.57 12.42
N ASP A 183 -20.82 -11.57 13.30
CA ASP A 183 -21.90 -11.22 14.21
C ASP A 183 -23.18 -10.81 13.45
N LEU A 184 -23.01 -9.99 12.40
CA LEU A 184 -24.14 -9.61 11.56
C LEU A 184 -24.68 -10.78 10.73
N MET A 185 -23.82 -11.72 10.32
CA MET A 185 -24.25 -12.96 9.65
C MET A 185 -25.04 -13.88 10.59
N ILE A 186 -24.68 -13.95 11.88
CA ILE A 186 -25.47 -14.69 12.88
C ILE A 186 -26.88 -14.08 12.97
N VAL A 187 -27.00 -12.75 13.07
CA VAL A 187 -28.30 -12.08 13.12
C VAL A 187 -29.12 -12.34 11.85
N CYS A 188 -28.49 -12.36 10.66
CA CYS A 188 -29.18 -12.68 9.42
C CYS A 188 -29.63 -14.16 9.38
N SER A 189 -28.80 -15.08 9.86
CA SER A 189 -29.10 -16.51 9.96
C SER A 189 -30.24 -16.79 10.95
N ASP A 190 -30.22 -16.15 12.12
CA ASP A 190 -31.28 -16.26 13.14
C ASP A 190 -32.62 -15.69 12.63
N ALA A 191 -32.57 -14.73 11.72
CA ALA A 191 -33.73 -14.20 11.01
C ALA A 191 -34.20 -15.08 9.83
N GLY A 192 -33.54 -16.21 9.57
CA GLY A 192 -33.90 -17.14 8.49
C GLY A 192 -33.48 -16.70 7.09
N MET A 193 -32.56 -15.73 6.95
CA MET A 193 -32.03 -15.36 5.63
C MET A 193 -31.12 -16.45 5.07
N SER A 194 -31.14 -16.61 3.73
CA SER A 194 -30.12 -17.42 3.06
C SER A 194 -28.74 -16.77 3.22
N MET A 195 -27.68 -17.58 3.14
CA MET A 195 -26.32 -17.09 3.35
C MET A 195 -25.91 -16.06 2.30
N GLU A 196 -26.34 -16.26 1.05
CA GLU A 196 -26.09 -15.35 -0.07
C GLU A 196 -26.76 -13.99 0.16
N ALA A 197 -28.02 -13.99 0.61
CA ALA A 197 -28.76 -12.78 0.94
C ALA A 197 -28.17 -12.07 2.17
N GLY A 198 -27.74 -12.84 3.18
CA GLY A 198 -27.02 -12.34 4.34
C GLY A 198 -25.73 -11.61 3.96
N ILE A 199 -24.87 -12.24 3.15
CA ILE A 199 -23.62 -11.62 2.68
C ILE A 199 -23.89 -10.29 1.97
N GLU A 200 -24.91 -10.24 1.11
CA GLU A 200 -25.29 -8.98 0.46
C GLU A 200 -25.73 -7.91 1.47
N ARG A 201 -26.63 -8.26 2.40
CA ARG A 201 -27.16 -7.34 3.41
C ARG A 201 -26.05 -6.79 4.32
N VAL A 202 -25.19 -7.68 4.82
CA VAL A 202 -24.08 -7.36 5.72
C VAL A 202 -23.00 -6.56 4.99
N SER A 203 -22.72 -6.86 3.71
CA SER A 203 -21.77 -6.08 2.92
C SER A 203 -22.15 -4.60 2.85
N LYS A 204 -23.44 -4.28 2.71
CA LYS A 204 -23.95 -2.90 2.68
C LYS A 204 -23.86 -2.24 4.06
N GLU A 205 -24.11 -2.99 5.12
CA GLU A 205 -24.03 -2.49 6.50
C GLU A 205 -22.59 -2.11 6.88
N LEU A 206 -21.63 -2.96 6.54
CA LEU A 206 -20.20 -2.74 6.82
C LEU A 206 -19.57 -1.63 5.98
N ALA A 207 -20.25 -1.12 4.94
CA ALA A 207 -19.70 -0.11 4.02
C ALA A 207 -19.30 1.19 4.72
N LYS A 208 -19.95 1.52 5.85
CA LYS A 208 -19.66 2.73 6.63
C LYS A 208 -18.43 2.55 7.54
N THR A 209 -18.31 1.38 8.17
CA THR A 209 -17.28 1.10 9.19
C THR A 209 -16.00 0.52 8.59
N TYR A 210 -16.13 -0.43 7.66
CA TYR A 210 -15.03 -1.15 7.01
C TYR A 210 -15.23 -1.15 5.48
N PRO A 211 -15.03 0.00 4.81
CA PRO A 211 -15.28 0.15 3.38
C PRO A 211 -14.50 -0.83 2.50
N ALA A 212 -13.27 -1.19 2.86
CA ALA A 212 -12.48 -2.13 2.06
C ALA A 212 -12.99 -3.58 2.20
N LEU A 213 -13.38 -3.99 3.41
CA LEU A 213 -13.97 -5.30 3.62
C LEU A 213 -15.31 -5.40 2.89
N SER A 214 -16.14 -4.38 3.01
CA SER A 214 -17.42 -4.25 2.32
C SER A 214 -17.29 -4.40 0.80
N GLN A 215 -16.29 -3.76 0.17
CA GLN A 215 -16.05 -3.90 -1.28
C GLN A 215 -15.76 -5.35 -1.69
N ASN A 216 -14.95 -6.07 -0.91
CA ASN A 216 -14.66 -7.47 -1.19
C ASN A 216 -15.89 -8.37 -0.98
N LEU A 217 -16.70 -8.11 0.05
CA LEU A 217 -17.96 -8.83 0.28
C LEU A 217 -19.02 -8.54 -0.79
N GLN A 218 -19.09 -7.31 -1.29
CA GLN A 218 -19.94 -6.95 -2.43
C GLN A 218 -19.52 -7.70 -3.70
N LEU A 219 -18.20 -7.87 -3.91
CA LEU A 219 -17.70 -8.67 -5.01
C LEU A 219 -18.08 -10.15 -4.87
N VAL A 220 -18.05 -10.71 -3.67
CA VAL A 220 -18.57 -12.06 -3.39
C VAL A 220 -20.07 -12.16 -3.70
N SER A 221 -20.87 -11.18 -3.29
CA SER A 221 -22.29 -11.13 -3.63
C SER A 221 -22.53 -11.10 -5.15
N LEU A 222 -21.71 -10.37 -5.90
CA LEU A 222 -21.75 -10.37 -7.37
C LEU A 222 -21.35 -11.72 -7.98
N GLU A 223 -20.31 -12.36 -7.45
CA GLU A 223 -19.89 -13.70 -7.90
C GLU A 223 -21.00 -14.74 -7.67
N LEU A 224 -21.65 -14.69 -6.51
CA LEU A 224 -22.80 -15.54 -6.18
C LEU A 224 -23.98 -15.32 -7.13
N ARG A 225 -24.31 -14.07 -7.42
CA ARG A 225 -25.36 -13.71 -8.41
C ARG A 225 -25.01 -14.17 -9.82
N ALA A 226 -23.73 -14.24 -10.15
CA ALA A 226 -23.24 -14.77 -11.42
C ALA A 226 -23.24 -16.32 -11.47
N GLY A 227 -23.75 -17.00 -10.43
CA GLY A 227 -23.86 -18.46 -10.38
C GLY A 227 -22.61 -19.17 -9.85
N ARG A 228 -21.62 -18.44 -9.33
CA ARG A 228 -20.47 -19.07 -8.66
C ARG A 228 -20.94 -19.72 -7.37
N SER A 229 -20.38 -20.89 -7.05
CA SER A 229 -20.68 -21.56 -5.78
C SER A 229 -20.22 -20.71 -4.58
N LEU A 230 -20.94 -20.80 -3.46
CA LEU A 230 -20.59 -20.08 -2.23
C LEU A 230 -19.22 -20.46 -1.69
N ASP A 231 -18.88 -21.74 -1.75
CA ASP A 231 -17.58 -22.26 -1.33
C ASP A 231 -16.44 -21.66 -2.18
N ASP A 232 -16.57 -21.67 -3.51
CA ASP A 232 -15.55 -21.11 -4.40
C ASP A 232 -15.41 -19.59 -4.22
N ALA A 233 -16.52 -18.89 -3.98
CA ALA A 233 -16.52 -17.44 -3.78
C ALA A 233 -15.81 -17.06 -2.46
N LEU A 234 -16.06 -17.82 -1.38
CA LEU A 234 -15.40 -17.62 -0.09
C LEU A 234 -13.93 -18.05 -0.09
N LYS A 235 -13.57 -19.13 -0.81
CA LYS A 235 -12.16 -19.50 -1.03
C LYS A 235 -11.41 -18.40 -1.78
N ALA A 236 -11.99 -17.88 -2.86
CA ALA A 236 -11.43 -16.74 -3.58
C ALA A 236 -11.36 -15.47 -2.71
N LEU A 237 -12.32 -15.25 -1.82
CA LEU A 237 -12.26 -14.16 -0.84
C LEU A 237 -11.08 -14.34 0.14
N ALA A 238 -10.88 -15.55 0.66
CA ALA A 238 -9.77 -15.87 1.57
C ALA A 238 -8.41 -15.64 0.91
N GLU A 239 -8.26 -15.99 -0.37
CA GLU A 239 -7.05 -15.70 -1.14
C GLU A 239 -6.82 -14.20 -1.34
N ARG A 240 -7.88 -13.46 -1.71
CA ARG A 240 -7.83 -12.00 -1.92
C ARG A 240 -7.47 -11.23 -0.66
N LEU A 241 -8.07 -11.60 0.47
CA LEU A 241 -7.83 -10.96 1.77
C LEU A 241 -6.54 -11.45 2.42
N SER A 242 -6.07 -12.66 2.04
CA SER A 242 -4.91 -13.33 2.65
C SER A 242 -5.04 -13.43 4.18
N LEU A 243 -6.25 -13.75 4.65
CA LEU A 243 -6.58 -13.96 6.05
C LEU A 243 -6.94 -15.43 6.29
N ASP A 244 -6.20 -16.07 7.19
CA ASP A 244 -6.44 -17.46 7.58
C ASP A 244 -7.84 -17.64 8.19
N GLU A 245 -8.34 -16.61 8.85
CA GLU A 245 -9.64 -16.64 9.53
C GLU A 245 -10.80 -16.73 8.53
N VAL A 246 -10.66 -16.10 7.36
CA VAL A 246 -11.64 -16.21 6.27
C VAL A 246 -11.59 -17.60 5.64
N ARG A 247 -10.39 -18.20 5.54
CA ARG A 247 -10.20 -19.56 5.04
C ARG A 247 -10.87 -20.58 5.97
N SER A 248 -10.63 -20.48 7.27
CA SER A 248 -11.26 -21.35 8.27
C SER A 248 -12.78 -21.20 8.26
N PHE A 249 -13.28 -19.97 8.13
CA PHE A 249 -14.72 -19.72 7.99
C PHE A 249 -15.33 -20.40 6.75
N ALA A 250 -14.70 -20.29 5.58
CA ALA A 250 -15.17 -20.95 4.37
C ALA A 250 -15.29 -22.48 4.56
N THR A 251 -14.27 -23.10 5.17
CA THR A 251 -14.28 -24.53 5.49
C THR A 251 -15.39 -24.90 6.48
N LEU A 252 -15.57 -24.11 7.55
CA LEU A 252 -16.62 -24.37 8.55
C LEU A 252 -18.02 -24.26 7.95
N LEU A 253 -18.22 -23.27 7.06
CA LEU A 253 -19.49 -23.10 6.38
C LEU A 253 -19.79 -24.27 5.43
N GLN A 254 -18.78 -24.73 4.68
CA GLN A 254 -18.90 -25.90 3.83
C GLN A 254 -19.31 -27.14 4.65
N GLN A 255 -18.63 -27.38 5.78
CA GLN A 255 -18.92 -28.50 6.67
C GLN A 255 -20.32 -28.41 7.29
N SER A 256 -20.75 -27.22 7.73
CA SER A 256 -22.09 -27.03 8.30
C SER A 256 -23.19 -27.30 7.26
N LYS A 257 -22.98 -26.93 6.00
CA LYS A 257 -23.91 -27.22 4.91
C LYS A 257 -24.01 -28.73 4.62
N GLU A 258 -22.89 -29.46 4.69
CA GLU A 258 -22.84 -30.91 4.44
C GLU A 258 -23.42 -31.73 5.62
N LEU A 259 -23.20 -31.27 6.86
CA LEU A 259 -23.60 -31.99 8.08
C LEU A 259 -24.98 -31.60 8.62
N GLY A 260 -25.58 -30.52 8.10
CA GLY A 260 -26.92 -30.06 8.51
C GLY A 260 -27.02 -29.51 9.94
N THR A 261 -25.90 -29.22 10.60
CA THR A 261 -25.85 -28.67 11.96
C THR A 261 -26.25 -27.19 11.99
N SER A 262 -26.73 -26.68 13.13
CA SER A 262 -27.16 -25.28 13.25
C SER A 262 -26.02 -24.31 12.95
N LEU A 263 -26.04 -23.69 11.77
CA LEU A 263 -25.02 -22.76 11.29
C LEU A 263 -24.80 -21.58 12.25
N SER A 264 -25.87 -21.05 12.84
CA SER A 264 -25.80 -19.97 13.85
C SER A 264 -24.92 -20.34 15.06
N GLY A 265 -24.94 -21.60 15.49
CA GLY A 265 -24.13 -22.09 16.61
C GLY A 265 -22.64 -22.15 16.26
N ALA A 266 -22.30 -22.68 15.08
CA ALA A 266 -20.92 -22.73 14.60
C ALA A 266 -20.34 -21.34 14.36
N LEU A 267 -21.14 -20.43 13.79
CA LEU A 267 -20.79 -19.02 13.60
C LEU A 267 -20.50 -18.32 14.94
N ARG A 268 -21.29 -18.58 16.00
CA ARG A 268 -21.12 -17.95 17.33
C ARG A 268 -19.83 -18.40 18.00
N VAL A 269 -19.57 -19.70 18.05
CA VAL A 269 -18.33 -20.24 18.62
C VAL A 269 -17.11 -19.70 17.88
N PHE A 270 -17.18 -19.64 16.54
CA PHE A 270 -16.08 -19.10 15.75
C PHE A 270 -15.92 -17.58 15.89
N SER A 271 -17.01 -16.81 16.03
CA SER A 271 -16.93 -15.37 16.32
C SER A 271 -16.29 -15.10 17.68
N ASP A 272 -16.63 -15.89 18.70
CA ASP A 272 -16.02 -15.78 20.02
C ASP A 272 -14.53 -16.13 19.99
N GLU A 273 -14.14 -17.20 19.29
CA GLU A 273 -12.73 -17.56 19.05
C GLU A 273 -11.96 -16.41 18.37
N MET A 274 -12.58 -15.75 17.39
CA MET A 274 -12.01 -14.59 16.70
C MET A 274 -11.82 -13.37 17.61
N ARG A 275 -12.79 -13.12 18.50
CA ARG A 275 -12.71 -12.05 19.52
C ARG A 275 -11.61 -12.35 20.53
N HIS A 276 -11.49 -13.61 20.98
CA HIS A 276 -10.41 -14.06 21.85
C HIS A 276 -9.04 -13.94 21.17
N LYS A 277 -8.92 -14.33 19.91
CA LYS A 277 -7.70 -14.16 19.11
C LYS A 277 -7.30 -12.69 18.99
N ARG A 278 -8.27 -11.78 18.80
CA ARG A 278 -8.01 -10.32 18.80
C ARG A 278 -7.46 -9.84 20.14
N MET A 279 -7.99 -10.35 21.26
CA MET A 279 -7.50 -10.04 22.60
C MET A 279 -6.09 -10.58 22.82
N SER A 280 -5.86 -11.87 22.51
CA SER A 280 -4.56 -12.52 22.63
C SER A 280 -3.48 -11.83 21.79
N LEU A 281 -3.79 -11.37 20.57
CA LEU A 281 -2.84 -10.60 19.75
C LEU A 281 -2.56 -9.19 20.30
N ALA A 282 -3.50 -8.61 21.05
CA ALA A 282 -3.29 -7.36 21.75
C ALA A 282 -2.42 -7.57 23.00
N GLU A 283 -2.65 -8.67 23.71
CA GLU A 283 -1.85 -9.14 24.84
C GLU A 283 -0.43 -9.49 24.42
N GLU A 284 -0.22 -10.25 23.34
CA GLU A 284 1.11 -10.54 22.78
C GLU A 284 1.86 -9.25 22.44
N LYS A 285 1.18 -8.27 21.84
CA LYS A 285 1.78 -6.96 21.55
C LYS A 285 2.14 -6.22 22.84
N ALA A 286 1.32 -6.32 23.89
CA ALA A 286 1.58 -5.72 25.20
C ALA A 286 2.75 -6.41 25.91
N HIS A 287 2.81 -7.74 25.88
CA HIS A 287 3.88 -8.55 26.46
C HIS A 287 5.21 -8.46 25.68
N ALA A 288 5.19 -8.04 24.41
CA ALA A 288 6.38 -7.72 23.64
C ALA A 288 6.94 -6.30 23.89
N LEU A 289 6.21 -5.43 24.61
CA LEU A 289 6.66 -4.07 24.94
C LEU A 289 7.88 -4.04 25.89
N PRO A 290 7.96 -4.84 26.97
CA PRO A 290 9.10 -4.84 27.89
C PRO A 290 10.42 -5.20 27.22
N ALA A 291 10.42 -6.17 26.30
CA ALA A 291 11.61 -6.60 25.57
C ALA A 291 12.15 -5.53 24.59
N LYS A 292 11.28 -4.63 24.09
CA LYS A 292 11.71 -3.49 23.25
C LYS A 292 12.16 -2.28 24.06
N MET A 293 11.65 -2.12 25.29
CA MET A 293 12.06 -1.06 26.22
C MET A 293 13.39 -1.38 26.91
N SER A 294 13.74 -2.66 27.10
CA SER A 294 15.00 -3.04 27.75
C SER A 294 16.23 -2.66 26.92
N ILE A 295 16.16 -2.73 25.58
CA ILE A 295 17.29 -2.44 24.69
C ILE A 295 17.84 -1.01 24.88
N PRO A 296 17.06 0.07 24.73
CA PRO A 296 17.57 1.42 24.94
C PRO A 296 18.03 1.67 26.39
N VAL A 297 17.36 1.07 27.38
CA VAL A 297 17.74 1.19 28.79
C VAL A 297 19.10 0.53 29.05
N THR A 298 19.33 -0.68 28.54
CA THR A 298 20.62 -1.38 28.65
C THR A 298 21.74 -0.61 27.94
N VAL A 299 21.48 -0.07 26.75
CA VAL A 299 22.46 0.74 26.00
C VAL A 299 22.81 2.05 26.72
N CYS A 300 21.90 2.64 27.50
CA CYS A 300 22.18 3.86 28.29
C CYS A 300 22.86 3.57 29.63
N ILE A 301 22.51 2.47 30.32
CA ILE A 301 23.07 2.16 31.65
C ILE A 301 24.48 1.58 31.54
N LEU A 302 24.75 0.72 30.56
CA LEU A 302 26.05 0.07 30.36
C LEU A 302 27.23 1.07 30.29
N PRO A 303 27.21 2.14 29.47
CA PRO A 303 28.31 3.09 29.40
C PRO A 303 28.48 3.88 30.71
N VAL A 304 27.39 4.20 31.43
CA VAL A 304 27.46 4.90 32.72
C VAL A 304 28.12 4.03 33.79
N VAL A 305 27.76 2.75 33.87
CA VAL A 305 28.36 1.81 34.84
C VAL A 305 29.84 1.57 34.53
N LEU A 306 30.21 1.41 33.24
CA LEU A 306 31.61 1.30 32.83
C LEU A 306 32.41 2.55 33.20
N MET A 307 31.84 3.74 33.01
CA MET A 307 32.51 5.00 33.36
C MET A 307 32.80 5.06 34.86
N ILE A 308 31.82 4.74 35.72
CA ILE A 308 31.98 4.71 37.18
C ILE A 308 33.05 3.68 37.61
N ALA A 309 33.08 2.51 36.97
CA ALA A 309 34.04 1.45 37.30
C ALA A 309 35.48 1.77 36.87
N VAL A 310 35.68 2.45 35.74
CA VAL A 310 37.01 2.75 35.17
C VAL A 310 37.67 3.97 35.83
N ILE A 311 36.90 4.96 36.27
CA ILE A 311 37.41 6.17 36.94
C ILE A 311 38.41 5.87 38.09
N PRO A 312 38.10 5.02 39.09
CA PRO A 312 39.02 4.78 40.20
C PRO A 312 40.29 4.04 39.77
N ILE A 313 40.22 3.22 38.71
CA ILE A 313 41.38 2.50 38.15
C ILE A 313 42.34 3.49 37.51
N ILE A 314 41.83 4.43 36.70
CA ILE A 314 42.64 5.49 36.09
C ILE A 314 43.30 6.35 37.18
N VAL A 315 42.53 6.79 38.18
CA VAL A 315 43.04 7.63 39.28
C VAL A 315 44.12 6.90 40.08
N LYS A 316 43.97 5.58 40.33
CA LYS A 316 45.01 4.77 40.98
C LYS A 316 46.27 4.63 40.12
N MET A 317 46.15 4.44 38.81
CA MET A 317 47.31 4.32 37.93
C MET A 317 48.09 5.63 37.79
N THR A 318 47.40 6.77 37.68
CA THR A 318 48.07 8.08 37.60
C THR A 318 48.73 8.49 38.92
N ASN A 319 48.14 8.13 40.06
CA ASN A 319 48.75 8.43 41.37
C ASN A 319 49.85 7.44 41.75
N GLY A 320 49.87 6.24 41.17
CA GLY A 320 50.92 5.23 41.38
C GLY A 320 52.21 5.45 40.57
N GLN A 321 52.26 6.47 39.72
CA GLN A 321 53.41 6.77 38.84
C GLN A 321 54.36 7.86 39.39
N PHE A 322 54.13 8.34 40.61
CA PHE A 322 54.93 9.40 41.26
C PHE A 322 55.68 8.94 42.53
N HIS A 323 56.11 7.68 42.59
CA HIS A 323 57.10 7.22 43.58
C HIS A 323 58.28 6.53 42.92
#